data_AF-T2IKD2-F1
#
_entry.id   AF-T2IKD2-F1
#
_cell.length_a   1.000
_cell.length_b   1.000
_cell.length_c   1.000
_cell.angle_alpha   90.00
_cell.angle_beta   90.00
_cell.angle_gamma   90.00
#
_symmetry.space_group_name_H-M   'P 1'
#
loop_
_entity.id
_entity.type
_entity.pdbx_description
1 polymer ?
#
loop_
_entity_poly.entity_id
_entity_poly.type
_entity_poly.pdbx_seq_one_letter_code
_entity_poly.pdbx_strand_id
1 'polypeptide(L)'
;MDHFNPNDAQYFFGRDFFIEELYQATKNRNFIPILGASGSGKSSVVFAGLVPRLQEDGNWLFTYFRPGSARDPFSTLPDPFYALAEALVPLYRLEIDSTNEITQAVDLSDEFKMVILPFPMYLVTLNESTPSKDYY
;
A
#
# COMPACT_ATOMS: atom_id res chain seq x y z
N MET A 1 -11.25 15.24 -0.98
CA MET A 1 -9.96 15.94 -1.05
C MET A 1 -9.13 15.14 -2.02
N ASP A 2 -8.95 15.67 -3.22
CA ASP A 2 -8.27 14.96 -4.29
C ASP A 2 -6.81 14.76 -3.88
N HIS A 3 -6.41 13.50 -3.83
CA HIS A 3 -5.03 13.12 -3.55
C HIS A 3 -4.23 13.26 -4.85
N PHE A 4 -3.03 13.83 -4.76
CA PHE A 4 -2.07 13.84 -5.87
C PHE A 4 -1.93 12.44 -6.46
N ASN A 5 -2.04 12.34 -7.78
CA ASN A 5 -1.82 11.13 -8.54
C ASN A 5 -0.52 11.26 -9.37
N PRO A 6 0.00 10.17 -9.96
CA PRO A 6 1.21 10.25 -10.77
C PRO A 6 1.17 11.24 -11.95
N ASN A 7 -0.01 11.56 -12.48
CA ASN A 7 -0.16 12.52 -13.57
C ASN A 7 -0.05 13.99 -13.11
N ASP A 8 -0.05 14.25 -11.80
CA ASP A 8 0.07 15.58 -11.22
C ASP A 8 1.54 16.03 -11.03
N ALA A 9 2.50 15.25 -11.52
CA ALA A 9 3.94 15.50 -11.35
C ALA A 9 4.37 16.92 -11.76
N GLN A 10 3.80 17.43 -12.86
CA GLN A 10 4.07 18.78 -13.38
C GLN A 10 3.69 19.92 -12.42
N TYR A 11 2.89 19.64 -11.38
CA TYR A 11 2.45 20.63 -10.38
C TYR A 11 3.14 20.44 -9.02
N PHE A 12 4.04 19.47 -8.88
CA PHE A 12 4.71 19.13 -7.63
C PHE A 12 6.15 19.65 -7.60
N PHE A 13 6.46 20.56 -6.67
CA PHE A 13 7.76 21.25 -6.60
C PHE A 13 8.35 21.29 -5.18
N GLY A 14 9.65 21.57 -5.07
CA GLY A 14 10.33 21.89 -3.81
C GLY A 14 10.62 20.69 -2.91
N ARG A 15 10.66 19.49 -3.50
CA ARG A 15 10.95 18.22 -2.82
C ARG A 15 12.00 17.38 -3.55
N ASP A 16 12.74 17.97 -4.48
CA ASP A 16 13.69 17.28 -5.36
C ASP A 16 14.75 16.50 -4.58
N PHE A 17 15.33 17.10 -3.55
CA PHE A 17 16.32 16.43 -2.68
C PHE A 17 15.74 15.16 -2.03
N PHE A 18 14.50 15.22 -1.55
CA PHE A 18 13.87 14.09 -0.87
C PHE A 18 13.40 13.01 -1.86
N ILE A 19 12.95 13.40 -3.06
CA ILE A 19 12.66 12.47 -4.15
C ILE A 19 13.93 11.71 -4.54
N GLU A 20 15.06 12.40 -4.69
CA GLU A 20 16.34 11.78 -5.04
C GLU A 20 16.83 10.82 -3.95
N GLU A 21 16.69 11.18 -2.67
CA GLU A 21 17.03 10.30 -1.55
C GLU A 21 16.19 9.00 -1.59
N LEU A 22 14.88 9.12 -1.79
CA LEU A 22 13.99 7.96 -1.93
C LEU A 22 14.35 7.12 -3.17
N TYR A 23 14.63 7.76 -4.30
CA TYR A 23 15.03 7.09 -5.54
C TYR A 23 16.35 6.32 -5.38
N GLN A 24 17.35 6.86 -4.70
CA GLN A 24 18.59 6.13 -4.41
C GLN A 24 18.35 4.97 -3.43
N ALA A 25 17.41 5.13 -2.49
CA ALA A 25 17.05 4.06 -1.56
C ALA A 25 16.40 2.87 -2.27
N THR A 26 15.61 3.07 -3.34
CA THR A 26 14.97 1.96 -4.08
C THR A 26 15.99 1.03 -4.73
N LYS A 27 17.19 1.52 -5.05
CA LYS A 27 18.25 0.72 -5.68
C LYS A 27 18.83 -0.36 -4.78
N ASN A 28 18.72 -0.20 -3.47
CA ASN A 28 19.37 -1.09 -2.49
C ASN A 28 18.41 -1.62 -1.42
N ARG A 29 17.13 -1.21 -1.44
CA ARG A 29 16.13 -1.57 -0.41
C ARG A 29 14.80 -1.95 -1.05
N ASN A 30 14.27 -3.10 -0.64
CA ASN A 30 12.96 -3.59 -1.06
C ASN A 30 11.80 -3.00 -0.22
N PHE A 31 12.12 -2.30 0.88
CA PHE A 31 11.13 -1.68 1.75
C PHE A 31 11.67 -0.35 2.31
N ILE A 32 10.89 0.72 2.12
CA ILE A 32 11.25 2.08 2.53
C ILE A 32 10.07 2.68 3.31
N PRO A 33 10.14 2.73 4.65
CA PRO A 33 9.09 3.36 5.44
C PRO A 33 9.19 4.89 5.34
N ILE A 34 8.07 5.55 5.05
CA ILE A 34 7.96 7.01 5.01
C ILE A 34 7.11 7.48 6.20
N LEU A 35 7.74 8.18 7.14
CA LEU A 35 7.11 8.63 8.40
C LEU A 35 6.95 10.15 8.40
N GLY A 36 5.93 10.64 9.11
CA GLY A 36 5.69 12.08 9.28
C GLY A 36 4.23 12.42 9.59
N ALA A 37 4.00 13.64 10.06
CA ALA A 37 2.67 14.14 10.45
C ALA A 37 1.62 13.96 9.33
N SER A 38 0.35 13.81 9.70
CA SER A 38 -0.74 13.83 8.72
C SER A 38 -0.71 15.15 7.93
N GLY A 39 -0.94 15.08 6.62
CA GLY A 39 -0.87 16.25 5.75
C GLY A 39 0.54 16.75 5.39
N SER A 40 1.62 16.12 5.85
CA SER A 40 3.00 16.53 5.51
C SER A 40 3.42 16.27 4.04
N GLY A 41 2.50 15.77 3.20
CA GLY A 41 2.76 15.52 1.78
C GLY A 41 3.43 14.18 1.45
N LYS A 42 3.45 13.19 2.36
CA LYS A 42 4.08 11.87 2.13
C LYS A 42 3.56 11.20 0.85
N SER A 43 2.25 11.08 0.72
CA SER A 43 1.62 10.50 -0.46
C SER A 43 1.90 11.33 -1.71
N SER A 44 1.93 12.66 -1.62
CA SER A 44 2.27 13.54 -2.75
C SER A 44 3.71 13.34 -3.22
N VAL A 45 4.68 13.23 -2.30
CA VAL A 45 6.08 12.93 -2.66
C VAL A 45 6.16 11.60 -3.40
N VAL A 46 5.46 10.57 -2.91
CA VAL A 46 5.48 9.26 -3.56
C VAL A 46 4.82 9.33 -4.93
N PHE A 47 3.56 9.76 -4.98
CA PHE A 47 2.76 9.69 -6.20
C PHE A 47 3.17 10.72 -7.25
N ALA A 48 3.39 11.98 -6.89
CA ALA A 48 3.73 13.03 -7.85
C ALA A 48 5.24 13.27 -8.02
N GLY A 49 6.09 12.61 -7.23
CA GLY A 49 7.54 12.75 -7.30
C GLY A 49 8.25 11.44 -7.64
N LEU A 50 8.30 10.52 -6.68
CA LEU A 50 9.06 9.28 -6.79
C LEU A 50 8.55 8.36 -7.90
N VAL A 51 7.24 8.14 -7.99
CA VAL A 51 6.64 7.21 -8.96
C VAL A 51 6.91 7.65 -10.40
N PRO A 52 6.64 8.90 -10.82
CA PRO A 52 7.01 9.40 -12.14
C PRO A 52 8.49 9.19 -12.44
N ARG A 53 9.37 9.54 -11.49
CA ARG A 53 10.81 9.40 -11.65
C ARG A 53 11.24 7.93 -11.87
N LEU A 54 10.61 6.98 -11.18
CA LEU A 54 10.86 5.55 -11.36
C LEU A 54 10.30 5.03 -12.69
N GLN A 55 9.13 5.50 -13.11
CA GLN A 55 8.53 5.12 -14.39
C GLN A 55 9.35 5.63 -15.59
N GLU A 56 9.98 6.81 -15.48
CA GLU A 56 10.93 7.32 -16.49
C GLU A 56 12.14 6.40 -16.73
N ASP A 57 12.58 5.66 -15.71
CA ASP A 57 13.65 4.66 -15.86
C ASP A 57 13.20 3.41 -16.65
N GLY A 58 11.90 3.26 -16.93
CA GLY A 58 11.34 2.25 -17.83
C GLY A 58 11.24 0.82 -17.28
N ASN A 59 11.80 0.55 -16.10
CA ASN A 59 11.85 -0.79 -15.50
C ASN A 59 10.93 -0.96 -14.28
N TRP A 60 10.06 0.02 -14.01
CA TRP A 60 9.19 0.03 -12.84
C TRP A 60 7.72 -0.03 -13.24
N LEU A 61 7.03 -1.03 -12.70
CA LEU A 61 5.57 -1.02 -12.62
C LEU A 61 5.14 -0.37 -11.31
N PHE A 62 4.00 0.32 -11.33
CA PHE A 62 3.48 1.00 -10.15
C PHE A 62 2.04 0.57 -9.86
N THR A 63 1.79 0.25 -8.59
CA THR A 63 0.46 0.11 -8.02
C THR A 63 0.50 0.60 -6.58
N TYR A 64 -0.66 0.83 -5.98
CA TYR A 64 -0.79 1.17 -4.57
C TYR A 64 -2.05 0.55 -3.99
N PHE A 65 -2.03 0.31 -2.68
CA PHE A 65 -3.20 -0.12 -1.94
C PHE A 65 -3.24 0.57 -0.59
N ARG A 66 -4.42 0.58 0.03
CA ARG A 66 -4.58 0.99 1.42
C ARG A 66 -4.98 -0.23 2.22
N PRO A 67 -4.25 -0.60 3.28
CA PRO A 67 -4.68 -1.68 4.16
C PRO A 67 -6.11 -1.44 4.66
N GLY A 68 -6.97 -2.45 4.46
CA GLY A 68 -8.38 -2.40 4.85
C GLY A 68 -9.31 -1.59 3.92
N SER A 69 -8.86 -1.13 2.75
CA SER A 69 -9.76 -0.50 1.77
C SER A 69 -10.60 -1.51 0.98
N ALA A 70 -10.10 -2.73 0.83
CA ALA A 70 -10.76 -3.80 0.10
C ALA A 70 -11.20 -4.93 1.02
N ARG A 71 -12.14 -5.72 0.52
CA ARG A 71 -12.73 -6.87 1.21
C ARG A 71 -12.64 -8.06 0.26
N ASP A 72 -12.20 -9.19 0.79
CA ASP A 72 -12.37 -10.47 0.13
C ASP A 72 -13.88 -10.68 -0.13
N PRO A 73 -14.30 -10.99 -1.38
CA PRO A 73 -15.70 -11.22 -1.75
C PRO A 73 -16.42 -12.27 -0.90
N PHE A 74 -15.67 -13.19 -0.29
CA PHE A 74 -16.17 -14.28 0.54
C PHE A 74 -16.08 -13.97 2.05
N SER A 75 -15.62 -12.77 2.42
CA SER A 75 -15.48 -12.33 3.82
C SER A 75 -16.26 -11.06 4.14
N THR A 76 -16.66 -10.91 5.39
CA THR A 76 -17.31 -9.70 5.89
C THR A 76 -16.34 -8.68 6.49
N LEU A 77 -15.09 -9.06 6.70
CA LEU A 77 -14.06 -8.20 7.29
C LEU A 77 -13.12 -7.64 6.21
N PRO A 78 -12.58 -6.42 6.41
CA PRO A 78 -11.50 -5.92 5.56
C PRO A 78 -10.29 -6.83 5.62
N ASP A 79 -9.63 -7.01 4.47
CA ASP A 79 -8.47 -7.90 4.36
C ASP A 79 -7.31 -7.15 3.68
N PRO A 80 -6.22 -6.86 4.41
CA PRO A 80 -5.07 -6.16 3.85
C PRO A 80 -4.33 -6.97 2.78
N PHE A 81 -4.38 -8.30 2.82
CA PHE A 81 -3.76 -9.16 1.83
C PHE A 81 -4.58 -9.22 0.56
N TYR A 82 -5.90 -9.22 0.67
CA TYR A 82 -6.79 -9.07 -0.50
C TYR A 82 -6.59 -7.71 -1.16
N ALA A 83 -6.55 -6.62 -0.38
CA ALA A 83 -6.29 -5.28 -0.92
C ALA A 83 -4.93 -5.18 -1.65
N LEU A 84 -3.90 -5.87 -1.14
CA LEU A 84 -2.61 -5.97 -1.81
C LEU A 84 -2.70 -6.80 -3.10
N ALA A 85 -3.35 -7.95 -3.05
CA ALA A 85 -3.50 -8.84 -4.20
C ALA A 85 -4.29 -8.16 -5.33
N GLU A 86 -5.42 -7.52 -5.00
CA GLU A 86 -6.24 -6.73 -5.92
C GLU A 86 -5.41 -5.65 -6.64
N ALA A 87 -4.54 -4.95 -5.90
CA ALA A 87 -3.66 -3.94 -6.48
C ALA A 87 -2.56 -4.53 -7.40
N LEU A 88 -2.12 -5.76 -7.15
CA LEU A 88 -1.05 -6.41 -7.91
C LEU A 88 -1.55 -7.16 -9.15
N VAL A 89 -2.76 -7.73 -9.14
CA VAL A 89 -3.31 -8.52 -10.24
C VAL A 89 -3.21 -7.81 -11.61
N PRO A 90 -3.53 -6.51 -11.75
CA PRO A 90 -3.39 -5.79 -13.02
C PRO A 90 -1.95 -5.73 -13.55
N LEU A 91 -0.94 -5.86 -12.68
CA LEU A 91 0.47 -5.81 -13.07
C LEU A 91 1.03 -7.16 -13.55
N TYR A 92 0.36 -8.28 -13.24
CA TYR A 92 0.82 -9.62 -13.58
C TYR A 92 0.41 -10.10 -14.99
N ARG A 93 -0.57 -9.47 -15.65
CA ARG A 93 -1.10 -9.95 -16.95
C ARG A 93 -0.92 -8.95 -18.09
N LEU A 94 -0.11 -9.35 -19.08
CA LEU A 94 -0.16 -8.77 -20.43
C LEU A 94 -1.28 -9.34 -21.30
N GLU A 95 -2.03 -10.36 -20.86
CA GLU A 95 -3.21 -10.86 -21.61
C GLU A 95 -4.09 -11.78 -20.73
N ILE A 96 -5.38 -11.83 -21.07
CA ILE A 96 -6.47 -12.75 -20.64
C ILE A 96 -7.53 -12.16 -19.68
N ASP A 97 -8.71 -11.91 -20.26
CA ASP A 97 -10.10 -11.92 -19.73
C ASP A 97 -10.34 -11.41 -18.29
N SER A 98 -10.95 -10.23 -18.19
CA SER A 98 -11.34 -9.50 -16.96
C SER A 98 -12.16 -10.34 -15.97
N THR A 99 -12.85 -11.39 -16.45
CA THR A 99 -13.67 -12.28 -15.62
C THR A 99 -12.84 -13.05 -14.57
N ASN A 100 -11.54 -13.22 -14.80
CA ASN A 100 -10.67 -14.02 -13.94
C ASN A 100 -9.94 -13.20 -12.85
N GLU A 101 -10.09 -11.88 -12.80
CA GLU A 101 -9.31 -11.02 -11.90
C GLU A 101 -9.67 -11.26 -10.42
N ILE A 102 -10.95 -11.46 -10.11
CA ILE A 102 -11.42 -11.69 -8.75
C ILE A 102 -10.83 -12.99 -8.18
N THR A 103 -10.91 -14.09 -8.95
CA THR A 103 -10.37 -15.39 -8.52
C THR A 103 -8.86 -15.30 -8.27
N GLN A 104 -8.12 -14.63 -9.15
CA GLN A 104 -6.68 -14.44 -8.97
C GLN A 104 -6.34 -13.60 -7.74
N ALA A 105 -7.10 -12.54 -7.45
CA ALA A 105 -6.88 -11.73 -6.26
C ALA A 105 -7.12 -12.54 -4.98
N VAL A 106 -8.16 -13.39 -4.96
CA VAL A 106 -8.43 -14.30 -3.84
C VAL A 106 -7.28 -15.28 -3.66
N ASP A 107 -6.91 -16.01 -4.72
CA ASP A 107 -5.84 -17.02 -4.67
C ASP A 107 -4.51 -16.41 -4.20
N LEU A 108 -4.12 -15.27 -4.79
CA LEU A 108 -2.89 -14.56 -4.43
C LEU A 108 -2.92 -14.03 -2.99
N SER A 109 -4.09 -13.58 -2.51
CA SER A 109 -4.24 -13.13 -1.12
C SER A 109 -4.03 -14.27 -0.13
N ASP A 110 -4.49 -15.48 -0.44
CA ASP A 110 -4.34 -16.66 0.41
C ASP A 110 -2.89 -17.15 0.43
N GLU A 111 -2.18 -17.08 -0.70
CA GLU A 111 -0.74 -17.31 -0.74
C GLU A 111 0.02 -16.34 0.16
N PHE A 112 -0.28 -15.04 0.10
CA PHE A 112 0.36 -14.06 0.99
C PHE A 112 0.10 -14.35 2.47
N LYS A 113 -1.14 -14.69 2.83
CA LYS A 113 -1.49 -15.08 4.20
C LYS A 113 -0.67 -16.28 4.66
N MET A 114 -0.50 -17.31 3.83
CA MET A 114 0.27 -18.49 4.17
C MET A 114 1.77 -18.21 4.38
N VAL A 115 2.35 -17.26 3.64
CA VAL A 115 3.77 -16.89 3.77
C VAL A 115 4.02 -15.92 4.92
N ILE A 116 3.09 -15.00 5.20
CA ILE A 116 3.28 -13.88 6.13
C ILE A 116 2.70 -14.16 7.53
N LEU A 117 1.60 -14.91 7.63
CA LEU A 117 0.95 -15.24 8.91
C LEU A 117 1.54 -16.42 9.72
N PRO A 118 2.52 -17.24 9.29
CA PRO A 118 3.09 -18.28 10.16
C PRO A 118 4.04 -17.71 11.23
N PHE A 119 4.25 -16.39 11.28
CA PHE A 119 4.78 -15.74 12.49
C PHE A 119 3.64 -15.57 13.50
N PRO A 120 3.79 -15.97 14.78
CA PRO A 120 2.77 -15.71 15.79
C PRO A 120 2.61 -14.20 15.99
N MET A 121 1.70 -13.63 15.21
CA MET A 121 1.28 -12.25 15.29
C MET A 121 0.37 -12.16 16.50
N TYR A 122 0.96 -11.96 17.68
CA TYR A 122 0.23 -11.54 18.88
C TYR A 122 -0.36 -10.16 18.59
N LEU A 123 -1.54 -10.14 17.98
CA LEU A 123 -2.38 -8.96 17.93
C LEU A 123 -2.88 -8.72 19.35
N VAL A 124 -2.17 -7.89 20.10
CA VAL A 124 -2.73 -7.27 21.31
C VAL A 124 -3.72 -6.21 20.82
N THR A 125 -4.99 -6.58 20.75
CA THR A 125 -6.08 -5.61 20.71
C THR A 125 -6.07 -4.85 22.03
N LEU A 126 -5.68 -3.57 22.00
CA LEU A 126 -5.98 -2.64 23.09
C LEU A 126 -7.49 -2.37 23.05
N ASN A 127 -8.25 -3.26 23.69
CA ASN A 127 -9.66 -3.04 23.95
C ASN A 127 -10.01 -3.65 25.31
N GLU A 128 -9.62 -2.94 26.37
CA GLU A 128 -10.35 -3.02 27.64
C GLU A 128 -10.63 -1.60 28.11
N SER A 129 -11.92 -1.27 28.02
CA SER A 129 -12.62 -0.34 28.89
C SER A 129 -11.97 -0.30 30.27
N THR A 130 -11.47 0.86 30.67
CA THR A 130 -11.14 1.12 32.08
C THR A 130 -12.37 0.78 32.94
N PRO A 131 -12.30 -0.16 33.89
CA PRO A 131 -13.36 -0.29 34.86
C PRO A 131 -13.37 0.99 35.72
N SER A 132 -14.56 1.59 35.83
CA SER A 132 -14.88 2.59 36.85
C SER A 132 -14.36 2.09 38.20
N LYS A 133 -13.34 2.75 38.74
CA LYS A 133 -13.06 2.65 40.18
C LYS A 133 -13.89 3.72 40.86
N ASP A 134 -15.02 3.29 41.40
CA ASP A 134 -15.70 4.02 42.46
C ASP A 134 -14.69 4.24 43.59
N TYR A 135 -14.37 5.49 43.87
CA TYR A 135 -13.71 5.91 45.10
C TYR A 135 -14.76 6.60 45.97
N TYR A 136 -15.15 5.90 47.04
CA TYR A 136 -15.88 6.31 48.25
C TYR A 136 -17.04 7.32 48.12
#